data_AF-I3CDB0-F1
#
_entry.id   AF-I3CDB0-F1
#
_cell.length_a   1.000
_cell.length_b   1.000
_cell.length_c   1.000
_cell.angle_alpha   90.00
_cell.angle_beta   90.00
_cell.angle_gamma   90.00
#
_symmetry.space_group_name_H-M   'P 1'
#
loop_
_entity.id
_entity.type
_entity.pdbx_description
1 polymer ?
#
loop_
_entity_poly.entity_id
_entity_poly.type
_entity_poly.pdbx_seq_one_letter_code
_entity_poly.pdbx_strand_id
1 'polypeptide(L)'
;MKKSISCLLLGLSSLSALPVWSATVIEHKNAQGQIQQVIINDEHARMNNEHNPSQYMLVDFKSRLMYAVDIKQKTIVTISMDKAVEPNLPKGVEMPKQAPVNAELVKKEAGSDVAGYKTMHYQVVANGKTCSDDYFSTDAYKIPYVDVFLKTMQEMSKSRKKMMSMFPMNDVCAKAQATLEPDASTMGMPMKSVGTDGEVRHEILSIKIDIPTTDETFALPTDFKTMTEQEMVQSIQGNIRKQMEQLRQGGQQLPQGMQGMPPTGHPMPNMPALPPQTPAQQ
;
A
#
# COMPACT_ATOMS: atom_id res chain seq x y z
N MET A 1 -67.93 26.28 -35.19
CA MET A 1 -67.13 25.21 -34.55
C MET A 1 -65.66 25.38 -34.95
N LYS A 2 -64.80 25.87 -34.05
CA LYS A 2 -63.35 26.01 -34.28
C LYS A 2 -62.64 25.14 -33.24
N LYS A 3 -61.96 24.08 -33.69
CA LYS A 3 -61.19 23.17 -32.84
C LYS A 3 -59.77 23.71 -32.73
N SER A 4 -59.38 24.17 -31.53
CA SER A 4 -57.99 24.53 -31.21
C SER A 4 -57.21 23.25 -30.89
N ILE A 5 -56.18 22.98 -31.69
CA ILE A 5 -55.22 21.89 -31.48
C ILE A 5 -54.11 22.47 -30.60
N SER A 6 -54.08 22.04 -29.34
CA SER A 6 -53.04 22.39 -28.38
C SER A 6 -51.86 21.43 -28.60
N CYS A 7 -50.82 21.89 -29.29
CA CYS A 7 -49.55 21.18 -29.42
C CYS A 7 -48.81 21.22 -28.08
N LEU A 8 -48.90 20.12 -27.32
CA LEU A 8 -48.06 19.87 -26.16
C LEU A 8 -46.63 19.61 -26.64
N LEU A 9 -45.78 20.64 -26.57
CA LEU A 9 -44.34 20.52 -26.74
C LEU A 9 -43.78 19.74 -25.54
N LEU A 10 -43.69 18.42 -25.68
CA LEU A 10 -42.86 17.58 -24.82
C LEU A 10 -41.40 17.97 -25.06
N GLY A 11 -40.90 18.92 -24.29
CA GLY A 11 -39.48 19.23 -24.22
C GLY A 11 -38.74 18.00 -23.69
N LEU A 12 -38.14 17.23 -24.61
CA LEU A 12 -37.10 16.27 -24.28
C LEU A 12 -35.97 17.05 -23.62
N SER A 13 -36.01 17.13 -22.30
CA SER A 13 -34.87 17.52 -21.50
C SER A 13 -33.89 16.37 -21.64
N SER A 14 -32.95 16.48 -22.57
CA SER A 14 -31.82 15.58 -22.68
C SER A 14 -31.07 15.63 -21.35
N LEU A 15 -31.38 14.73 -20.43
CA LEU A 15 -30.51 14.45 -19.30
C LEU A 15 -29.21 13.96 -19.90
N SER A 16 -28.24 14.87 -20.04
CA SER A 16 -26.86 14.51 -20.29
C SER A 16 -26.42 13.64 -19.11
N ALA A 17 -26.51 12.32 -19.28
CA ALA A 17 -25.89 11.39 -18.37
C ALA A 17 -24.39 11.69 -18.40
N LEU A 18 -23.91 12.38 -17.36
CA LEU A 18 -22.48 12.55 -17.17
C LEU A 18 -21.86 11.14 -17.14
N PRO A 19 -20.69 10.94 -17.75
CA PRO A 19 -20.00 9.66 -17.67
C PRO A 19 -19.77 9.34 -16.20
N VAL A 20 -20.53 8.37 -15.68
CA VAL A 20 -20.32 7.83 -14.34
C VAL A 20 -19.28 6.74 -14.49
N TRP A 21 -18.08 6.97 -13.99
CA TRP A 21 -17.07 5.92 -13.93
C TRP A 21 -17.41 4.96 -12.80
N SER A 22 -17.38 3.67 -13.12
CA SER A 22 -17.53 2.59 -12.16
C SER A 22 -16.18 2.23 -11.55
N ALA A 23 -16.14 2.09 -10.24
CA ALA A 23 -15.01 1.55 -9.52
C ALA A 23 -15.39 0.27 -8.76
N THR A 24 -14.38 -0.54 -8.47
CA THR A 24 -14.41 -1.58 -7.46
C THR A 24 -13.92 -0.99 -6.15
N VAL A 25 -14.69 -1.17 -5.07
CA VAL A 25 -14.30 -0.78 -3.71
C VAL A 25 -14.08 -2.02 -2.86
N ILE A 26 -12.89 -2.14 -2.30
CA ILE A 26 -12.48 -3.22 -1.40
C ILE A 26 -12.28 -2.62 -0.01
N GLU A 27 -12.95 -3.17 0.99
CA GLU A 27 -12.69 -2.85 2.40
C GLU A 27 -11.99 -4.02 3.05
N HIS A 28 -10.92 -3.75 3.78
CA HIS A 28 -10.18 -4.77 4.50
C HIS A 28 -9.71 -4.28 5.86
N LYS A 29 -9.43 -5.23 6.75
CA LYS A 29 -8.96 -5.00 8.11
C LYS A 29 -7.52 -5.49 8.24
N ASN A 30 -6.66 -4.71 8.88
CA ASN A 30 -5.28 -5.10 9.17
C ASN A 30 -5.14 -5.78 10.55
N ALA A 31 -3.92 -6.17 10.91
CA ALA A 31 -3.62 -6.82 12.19
C ALA A 31 -3.96 -5.98 13.43
N GLN A 32 -4.08 -4.65 13.29
CA GLN A 32 -4.49 -3.74 14.36
C GLN A 32 -6.01 -3.55 14.42
N GLY A 33 -6.77 -4.26 13.58
CA GLY A 33 -8.21 -4.09 13.47
C GLY A 33 -8.63 -2.82 12.72
N GLN A 34 -7.69 -2.08 12.13
CA GLN A 34 -7.99 -0.84 11.41
C GLN A 34 -8.52 -1.17 10.02
N ILE A 35 -9.59 -0.47 9.64
CA ILE A 35 -10.21 -0.59 8.32
C ILE A 35 -9.46 0.29 7.33
N GLN A 36 -9.20 -0.28 6.16
CA GLN A 36 -8.60 0.37 5.01
C GLN A 36 -9.49 0.12 3.80
N GLN A 37 -9.55 1.10 2.91
CA GLN A 37 -10.38 1.06 1.72
C GLN A 37 -9.51 1.25 0.47
N VAL A 38 -9.71 0.39 -0.52
CA VAL A 38 -9.09 0.51 -1.84
C VAL A 38 -10.19 0.75 -2.86
N ILE A 39 -10.12 1.86 -3.59
CA ILE A 39 -11.02 2.22 -4.69
C ILE A 39 -10.24 2.06 -5.99
N ILE A 40 -10.72 1.27 -6.93
CA ILE A 40 -9.98 0.87 -8.13
C ILE A 40 -10.86 1.05 -9.37
N ASN A 41 -10.37 1.73 -10.40
CA ASN A 41 -10.96 1.71 -11.74
C ASN A 41 -9.92 1.19 -12.76
N ASP A 42 -10.17 1.38 -14.05
CA ASP A 42 -9.29 0.92 -15.13
C ASP A 42 -7.95 1.68 -15.21
N GLU A 43 -7.90 2.91 -14.71
CA GLU A 43 -6.72 3.78 -14.83
C GLU A 43 -5.99 3.99 -13.50
N HIS A 44 -6.69 3.90 -12.38
CA HIS A 44 -6.19 4.31 -11.07
C HIS A 44 -6.60 3.37 -9.94
N ALA A 45 -5.83 3.41 -8.85
CA ALA A 45 -6.26 2.91 -7.54
C ALA A 45 -5.99 3.94 -6.44
N ARG A 46 -6.89 4.08 -5.48
CA ARG A 46 -6.73 4.92 -4.29
C ARG A 46 -6.86 4.07 -3.03
N MET A 47 -5.83 4.10 -2.19
CA MET A 47 -5.80 3.43 -0.90
C MET A 47 -5.98 4.47 0.21
N ASN A 48 -7.14 4.46 0.84
CA ASN A 48 -7.49 5.30 1.98
C ASN A 48 -7.21 4.56 3.29
N ASN A 49 -6.69 5.29 4.27
CA ASN A 49 -6.54 4.80 5.63
C ASN A 49 -7.57 5.50 6.54
N GLU A 50 -8.58 4.77 7.02
CA GLU A 50 -9.61 5.36 7.87
C GLU A 50 -9.05 5.87 9.21
N HIS A 51 -7.98 5.22 9.71
CA HIS A 51 -7.31 5.64 10.94
C HIS A 51 -6.47 6.90 10.76
N ASN A 52 -6.01 7.17 9.53
CA ASN A 52 -5.29 8.41 9.21
C ASN A 52 -5.86 9.03 7.93
N PRO A 53 -7.03 9.69 8.01
CA PRO A 53 -7.71 10.24 6.83
C PRO A 53 -6.95 11.40 6.18
N SER A 54 -5.92 11.92 6.86
CA SER A 54 -5.02 12.92 6.28
C SER A 54 -3.98 12.32 5.33
N GLN A 55 -3.91 10.99 5.22
CA GLN A 55 -2.97 10.29 4.35
C GLN A 55 -3.69 9.30 3.44
N TYR A 56 -3.32 9.30 2.16
CA TYR A 56 -3.76 8.29 1.20
C TYR A 56 -2.67 8.03 0.18
N MET A 57 -2.79 6.91 -0.52
CA MET A 57 -1.96 6.60 -1.68
C MET A 57 -2.82 6.57 -2.94
N LEU A 58 -2.29 7.09 -4.03
CA LEU A 58 -2.87 7.00 -5.36
C LEU A 58 -1.90 6.25 -6.27
N VAL A 59 -2.41 5.34 -7.09
CA VAL A 59 -1.66 4.62 -8.12
C VAL A 59 -2.23 5.03 -9.46
N ASP A 60 -1.37 5.46 -10.37
CA ASP A 60 -1.68 5.67 -11.78
C ASP A 60 -1.06 4.51 -12.58
N PHE A 61 -1.91 3.64 -13.10
CA PHE A 61 -1.48 2.43 -13.79
C PHE A 61 -0.77 2.75 -15.11
N LYS A 62 -1.22 3.80 -15.81
CA LYS A 62 -0.71 4.18 -17.12
C LYS A 62 0.63 4.89 -17.02
N SER A 63 0.76 5.85 -16.10
CA SER A 63 1.99 6.61 -15.90
C SER A 63 3.04 5.83 -15.12
N ARG A 64 2.66 4.68 -14.54
CA ARG A 64 3.53 3.85 -13.70
C ARG A 64 4.06 4.58 -12.45
N LEU A 65 3.22 5.44 -11.88
CA LEU A 65 3.54 6.23 -10.69
C LEU A 65 2.60 5.90 -9.52
N MET A 66 3.16 5.97 -8.31
CA MET A 66 2.41 5.99 -7.06
C MET A 66 2.65 7.34 -6.37
N TYR A 67 1.62 7.88 -5.75
CA TYR A 67 1.66 9.15 -5.03
C TYR A 67 1.28 8.89 -3.58
N ALA A 68 2.18 9.14 -2.65
CA ALA A 68 1.85 9.21 -1.23
C ALA A 68 1.48 10.65 -0.88
N VAL A 69 0.23 10.87 -0.48
CA VAL A 69 -0.32 12.21 -0.21
C VAL A 69 -0.50 12.40 1.28
N ASP A 70 0.03 13.49 1.82
CA ASP A 70 -0.20 13.94 3.20
C ASP A 70 -0.88 15.32 3.18
N ILE A 71 -2.17 15.33 3.50
CA ILE A 71 -3.03 16.51 3.51
C ILE A 71 -2.61 17.49 4.61
N LYS A 72 -2.19 16.97 5.76
CA LYS A 72 -1.80 17.81 6.91
C LYS A 72 -0.51 18.56 6.62
N GLN A 73 0.43 17.91 5.94
CA GLN A 73 1.71 18.50 5.55
C GLN A 73 1.66 19.24 4.21
N LYS A 74 0.56 19.13 3.47
CA LYS A 74 0.43 19.63 2.09
C LYS A 74 1.56 19.14 1.19
N THR A 75 1.86 17.84 1.25
CA THR A 75 2.95 17.22 0.47
C THR A 75 2.46 16.03 -0.34
N ILE A 76 3.03 15.88 -1.54
CA ILE A 76 2.89 14.70 -2.39
C ILE A 76 4.28 14.12 -2.62
N VAL A 77 4.47 12.83 -2.35
CA VAL A 77 5.68 12.11 -2.74
C VAL A 77 5.38 11.27 -3.97
N THR A 78 6.04 11.57 -5.09
CA THR A 78 5.95 10.81 -6.33
C THR A 78 6.96 9.68 -6.32
N ILE A 79 6.46 8.46 -6.49
CA ILE A 79 7.17 7.19 -6.35
C ILE A 79 7.10 6.48 -7.70
N SER A 80 8.25 6.16 -8.28
CA SER A 80 8.29 5.33 -9.49
C SER A 80 8.00 3.88 -9.13
N MET A 81 7.13 3.23 -9.90
CA MET A 81 6.87 1.80 -9.75
C MET A 81 7.92 0.93 -10.44
N ASP A 82 8.61 1.48 -11.44
CA ASP A 82 9.56 0.75 -12.27
C ASP A 82 10.98 0.76 -11.71
N LYS A 83 11.34 1.81 -10.94
CA LYS A 83 12.68 1.96 -10.39
C LYS A 83 12.63 2.37 -8.92
N ALA A 84 13.15 1.50 -8.06
CA ALA A 84 13.40 1.84 -6.67
C ALA A 84 14.57 2.85 -6.54
N VAL A 85 14.44 3.80 -5.61
CA VAL A 85 15.54 4.67 -5.22
C VAL A 85 16.48 3.90 -4.30
N GLU A 86 17.68 3.55 -4.79
CA GLU A 86 18.66 2.91 -3.92
C GLU A 86 19.26 3.94 -2.94
N PRO A 87 19.30 3.65 -1.63
CA PRO A 87 19.98 4.52 -0.69
C PRO A 87 21.47 4.53 -1.01
N ASN A 88 22.06 5.74 -1.03
CA ASN A 88 23.51 5.88 -1.19
C ASN A 88 24.21 5.44 0.10
N LEU A 89 24.67 4.19 0.13
CA LEU A 89 25.40 3.63 1.25
C LEU A 89 26.82 4.21 1.30
N PRO A 90 27.38 4.55 2.48
CA PRO A 90 28.77 4.93 2.60
C PRO A 90 29.69 3.85 2.04
N LYS A 91 30.80 4.26 1.39
CA LYS A 91 31.80 3.31 0.87
C LYS A 91 32.28 2.38 1.98
N GLY A 92 32.28 1.07 1.71
CA GLY A 92 32.73 0.04 2.65
C GLY A 92 31.66 -0.49 3.61
N VAL A 93 30.42 0.01 3.55
CA VAL A 93 29.29 -0.59 4.28
C VAL A 93 28.69 -1.69 3.41
N GLU A 94 29.01 -2.95 3.74
CA GLU A 94 28.31 -4.09 3.18
C GLU A 94 26.99 -4.30 3.93
N MET A 95 25.92 -4.56 3.18
CA MET A 95 24.65 -4.92 3.78
C MET A 95 24.74 -6.33 4.38
N PRO A 96 24.20 -6.55 5.58
CA PRO A 96 24.20 -7.88 6.18
C PRO A 96 23.49 -8.86 5.26
N LYS A 97 24.21 -9.92 4.86
CA LYS A 97 23.61 -11.03 4.11
C LYS A 97 22.57 -11.68 5.00
N GLN A 98 21.33 -11.72 4.53
CA GLN A 98 20.28 -12.43 5.24
C GLN A 98 20.44 -13.94 5.03
N ALA A 99 20.38 -14.72 6.11
CA ALA A 99 20.33 -16.17 6.00
C ALA A 99 19.09 -16.57 5.18
N PRO A 100 19.22 -17.54 4.25
CA PRO A 100 18.09 -18.06 3.50
C PRO A 100 17.08 -18.73 4.45
N VAL A 101 15.82 -18.74 4.05
CA VAL A 101 14.75 -19.49 4.72
C VAL A 101 14.25 -20.57 3.77
N ASN A 102 14.05 -21.79 4.28
CA ASN A 102 13.29 -22.78 3.51
C ASN A 102 11.81 -22.47 3.70
N ALA A 103 11.15 -22.00 2.64
CA ALA A 103 9.77 -21.55 2.67
C ALA A 103 8.93 -22.37 1.70
N GLU A 104 7.77 -22.82 2.16
CA GLU A 104 6.83 -23.62 1.37
C GLU A 104 5.40 -23.11 1.56
N LEU A 105 4.62 -23.11 0.49
CA LEU A 105 3.18 -22.87 0.52
C LEU A 105 2.46 -24.21 0.41
N VAL A 106 1.95 -24.72 1.52
CA VAL A 106 1.30 -26.04 1.57
C VAL A 106 -0.20 -25.87 1.38
N LYS A 107 -0.71 -26.30 0.23
CA LYS A 107 -2.16 -26.35 -0.02
C LYS A 107 -2.85 -27.29 0.96
N LYS A 108 -3.98 -26.85 1.50
CA LYS A 108 -4.83 -27.62 2.41
C LYS A 108 -6.16 -27.92 1.74
N GLU A 109 -7.22 -27.95 2.53
CA GLU A 109 -8.59 -28.14 2.08
C GLU A 109 -9.22 -26.83 1.60
N ALA A 110 -10.51 -26.90 1.24
CA ALA A 110 -11.28 -25.70 0.96
C ALA A 110 -11.34 -24.81 2.21
N GLY A 111 -11.12 -23.52 2.04
CA GLY A 111 -11.27 -22.55 3.12
C GLY A 111 -12.72 -22.15 3.32
N SER A 112 -12.98 -21.40 4.40
CA SER A 112 -14.28 -20.75 4.61
C SER A 112 -14.48 -19.62 3.60
N ASP A 113 -15.75 -19.28 3.34
CA ASP A 113 -16.07 -18.12 2.51
C ASP A 113 -15.65 -16.84 3.24
N VAL A 114 -15.00 -15.92 2.51
CA VAL A 114 -14.58 -14.61 3.03
C VAL A 114 -15.19 -13.53 2.14
N ALA A 115 -15.91 -12.58 2.74
CA ALA A 115 -16.66 -11.54 2.04
C ALA A 115 -17.61 -12.08 0.94
N GLY A 116 -18.14 -13.30 1.10
CA GLY A 116 -19.02 -13.96 0.13
C GLY A 116 -18.30 -14.71 -0.99
N TYR A 117 -16.96 -14.81 -0.96
CA TYR A 117 -16.17 -15.52 -1.96
C TYR A 117 -15.59 -16.80 -1.39
N LYS A 118 -15.70 -17.89 -2.15
CA LYS A 118 -15.06 -19.16 -1.83
C LYS A 118 -13.55 -19.00 -1.82
N THR A 119 -12.90 -19.63 -0.85
CA THR A 119 -11.44 -19.59 -0.70
C THR A 119 -10.80 -20.97 -0.74
N MET A 120 -9.53 -21.01 -1.11
CA MET A 120 -8.65 -22.15 -0.93
C MET A 120 -7.68 -21.84 0.21
N HIS A 121 -7.52 -22.79 1.14
CA HIS A 121 -6.66 -22.63 2.30
C HIS A 121 -5.24 -23.14 2.00
N TYR A 122 -4.26 -22.34 2.40
CA TYR A 122 -2.84 -22.65 2.32
C TYR A 122 -2.17 -22.36 3.65
N GLN A 123 -1.12 -23.11 3.97
CA GLN A 123 -0.22 -22.81 5.07
C GLN A 123 1.11 -22.30 4.56
N VAL A 124 1.56 -21.18 5.10
CA VAL A 124 2.94 -20.73 4.96
C VAL A 124 3.78 -21.50 5.98
N VAL A 125 4.75 -22.27 5.49
CA VAL A 125 5.67 -23.05 6.33
C VAL A 125 7.08 -22.52 6.14
N ALA A 126 7.79 -22.28 7.24
CA ALA A 126 9.17 -21.83 7.25
C ALA A 126 10.02 -22.77 8.11
N ASN A 127 11.07 -23.34 7.54
CA ASN A 127 11.96 -24.30 8.22
C ASN A 127 11.19 -25.43 8.94
N GLY A 128 10.13 -25.94 8.30
CA GLY A 128 9.27 -27.00 8.84
C GLY A 128 8.27 -26.55 9.91
N LYS A 129 8.14 -25.24 10.20
CA LYS A 129 7.15 -24.69 11.16
C LYS A 129 6.11 -23.85 10.44
N THR A 130 4.85 -23.98 10.81
CA THR A 130 3.77 -23.12 10.31
C THR A 130 3.98 -21.68 10.76
N CYS A 131 3.71 -20.73 9.87
CA CYS A 131 3.84 -19.28 10.09
C CYS A 131 2.50 -18.54 9.98
N SER A 132 1.65 -18.97 9.06
CA SER A 132 0.28 -18.46 8.90
C SER A 132 -0.59 -19.43 8.11
N ASP A 133 -1.90 -19.28 8.29
CA ASP A 133 -2.94 -19.82 7.44
C ASP A 133 -3.47 -18.71 6.53
N ASP A 134 -3.27 -18.86 5.22
CA ASP A 134 -3.62 -17.89 4.20
C ASP A 134 -4.74 -18.44 3.30
N TYR A 135 -5.69 -17.58 2.96
CA TYR A 135 -6.89 -17.93 2.21
C TYR A 135 -6.97 -17.09 0.95
N PHE A 136 -7.07 -17.75 -0.21
CA PHE A 136 -7.07 -17.09 -1.51
C PHE A 136 -8.34 -17.39 -2.28
N SER A 137 -8.85 -16.40 -3.04
CA SER A 137 -10.00 -16.60 -3.92
C SER A 137 -9.63 -16.27 -5.38
N THR A 138 -9.80 -17.26 -6.25
CA THR A 138 -9.66 -17.08 -7.70
C THR A 138 -10.84 -16.33 -8.31
N ASP A 139 -12.02 -16.37 -7.68
CA ASP A 139 -13.19 -15.63 -8.15
C ASP A 139 -13.12 -14.16 -7.77
N ALA A 140 -12.65 -13.84 -6.55
CA ALA A 140 -12.40 -12.45 -6.19
C ALA A 140 -11.31 -11.79 -7.07
N TYR A 141 -10.32 -12.57 -7.53
CA TYR A 141 -9.30 -12.10 -8.47
C TYR A 141 -9.87 -11.68 -9.84
N LYS A 142 -11.01 -12.23 -10.26
CA LYS A 142 -11.66 -11.93 -11.55
C LYS A 142 -12.57 -10.71 -11.49
N ILE A 143 -12.77 -10.12 -10.32
CA ILE A 143 -13.57 -8.91 -10.16
C ILE A 143 -12.92 -7.78 -10.98
N PRO A 144 -13.72 -6.92 -11.64
CA PRO A 144 -13.19 -5.80 -12.41
C PRO A 144 -12.10 -5.03 -11.67
N TYR A 145 -10.99 -4.80 -12.39
CA TYR A 145 -9.82 -4.02 -11.96
C TYR A 145 -8.95 -4.63 -10.85
N VAL A 146 -9.37 -5.71 -10.20
CA VAL A 146 -8.60 -6.33 -9.11
C VAL A 146 -7.30 -6.95 -9.62
N ASP A 147 -7.32 -7.60 -10.79
CA ASP A 147 -6.15 -8.26 -11.34
C ASP A 147 -5.03 -7.28 -11.72
N VAL A 148 -5.37 -6.16 -12.38
CA VAL A 148 -4.41 -5.11 -12.75
C VAL A 148 -3.82 -4.45 -11.51
N PHE A 149 -4.64 -4.19 -10.49
CA PHE A 149 -4.16 -3.65 -9.22
C PHE A 149 -3.17 -4.61 -8.54
N LEU A 150 -3.53 -5.88 -8.38
CA LEU A 150 -2.67 -6.86 -7.71
C LEU A 150 -1.36 -7.10 -8.50
N LYS A 151 -1.42 -7.20 -9.83
CA LYS A 151 -0.23 -7.30 -10.69
C LYS A 151 0.69 -6.09 -10.52
N THR A 152 0.11 -4.89 -10.52
CA THR A 152 0.87 -3.64 -10.32
C THR A 152 1.59 -3.63 -8.97
N MET A 153 0.90 -4.01 -7.89
CA MET A 153 1.50 -4.08 -6.56
C MET A 153 2.62 -5.13 -6.47
N GLN A 154 2.47 -6.27 -7.15
CA GLN A 154 3.51 -7.31 -7.21
C GLN A 154 4.75 -6.87 -8.00
N GLU A 155 4.55 -6.19 -9.14
CA GLU A 155 5.66 -5.61 -9.90
C GLU A 155 6.43 -4.58 -9.08
N MET A 156 5.71 -3.74 -8.33
CA MET A 156 6.31 -2.78 -7.43
C MET A 156 7.08 -3.46 -6.29
N SER A 157 6.53 -4.54 -5.70
CA SER A 157 7.26 -5.33 -4.69
C SER A 157 8.55 -5.91 -5.27
N LYS A 158 8.50 -6.49 -6.48
CA LYS A 158 9.67 -7.03 -7.19
C LYS A 158 10.72 -5.96 -7.46
N SER A 159 10.33 -4.78 -7.96
CA SER A 159 11.27 -3.68 -8.24
C SER A 159 11.94 -3.15 -6.96
N ARG A 160 11.28 -3.32 -5.81
CA ARG A 160 11.76 -2.88 -4.49
C ARG A 160 12.38 -3.99 -3.65
N LYS A 161 12.43 -5.24 -4.13
CA LYS A 161 12.97 -6.39 -3.38
C LYS A 161 14.39 -6.14 -2.88
N LYS A 162 15.26 -5.54 -3.71
CA LYS A 162 16.63 -5.20 -3.31
C LYS A 162 16.64 -4.20 -2.15
N MET A 163 15.86 -3.13 -2.24
CA MET A 163 15.71 -2.16 -1.14
C MET A 163 15.17 -2.84 0.13
N MET A 164 14.15 -3.69 0.02
CA MET A 164 13.60 -4.42 1.17
C MET A 164 14.61 -5.39 1.79
N SER A 165 15.47 -6.02 0.99
CA SER A 165 16.54 -6.89 1.50
C SER A 165 17.59 -6.16 2.34
N MET A 166 17.67 -4.82 2.22
CA MET A 166 18.58 -4.00 3.02
C MET A 166 18.15 -3.90 4.49
N PHE A 167 16.86 -4.10 4.79
CA PHE A 167 16.36 -4.08 6.15
C PHE A 167 16.42 -5.49 6.73
N PRO A 168 17.18 -5.73 7.82
CA PRO A 168 17.32 -7.08 8.36
C PRO A 168 15.96 -7.57 8.89
N MET A 169 15.37 -8.52 8.19
CA MET A 169 14.17 -9.22 8.64
C MET A 169 14.59 -10.35 9.58
N ASN A 170 14.56 -10.10 10.88
CA ASN A 170 14.94 -11.14 11.86
C ASN A 170 13.86 -12.21 12.01
N ASP A 171 12.61 -11.89 11.66
CA ASP A 171 11.50 -12.83 11.67
C ASP A 171 11.58 -13.79 10.46
N VAL A 172 11.69 -15.08 10.77
CA VAL A 172 11.72 -16.18 9.80
C VAL A 172 10.39 -16.28 9.04
N CYS A 173 9.26 -15.98 9.68
CA CYS A 173 7.95 -16.02 9.04
C CYS A 173 7.74 -14.87 8.05
N ALA A 174 8.11 -13.64 8.42
CA ALA A 174 8.12 -12.51 7.49
C ALA A 174 9.02 -12.79 6.26
N LYS A 175 10.20 -13.37 6.47
CA LYS A 175 11.09 -13.80 5.37
C LYS A 175 10.45 -14.85 4.47
N ALA A 176 9.77 -15.84 5.04
CA ALA A 176 9.09 -16.89 4.28
C ALA A 176 7.98 -16.30 3.42
N GLN A 177 7.15 -15.41 3.98
CA GLN A 177 6.11 -14.70 3.23
C GLN A 177 6.70 -13.88 2.07
N ALA A 178 7.74 -13.09 2.31
CA ALA A 178 8.43 -12.33 1.26
C ALA A 178 9.07 -13.24 0.18
N THR A 179 9.49 -14.45 0.55
CA THR A 179 10.07 -15.43 -0.38
C THR A 179 8.98 -16.06 -1.25
N LEU A 180 7.81 -16.35 -0.66
CA LEU A 180 6.67 -17.02 -1.30
C LEU A 180 5.72 -16.06 -2.03
N GLU A 181 5.92 -14.73 -1.93
CA GLU A 181 5.05 -13.73 -2.59
C GLU A 181 4.80 -14.04 -4.08
N PRO A 182 5.82 -14.40 -4.91
CA PRO A 182 5.58 -14.73 -6.31
C PRO A 182 4.67 -15.96 -6.49
N ASP A 183 4.80 -16.98 -5.65
CA ASP A 183 3.97 -18.20 -5.76
C ASP A 183 2.55 -17.92 -5.26
N ALA A 184 2.44 -17.23 -4.12
CA ALA A 184 1.16 -16.82 -3.53
C ALA A 184 0.34 -15.95 -4.50
N SER A 185 1.00 -15.10 -5.29
CA SER A 185 0.34 -14.26 -6.30
C SER A 185 -0.45 -15.03 -7.36
N THR A 186 -0.07 -16.29 -7.62
CA THR A 186 -0.73 -17.13 -8.62
C THR A 186 -1.98 -17.83 -8.09
N MET A 187 -2.21 -17.79 -6.77
CA MET A 187 -3.30 -18.50 -6.09
C MET A 187 -4.63 -17.72 -6.11
N GLY A 188 -4.61 -16.45 -6.53
CA GLY A 188 -5.76 -15.56 -6.59
C GLY A 188 -5.61 -14.33 -5.69
N MET A 189 -6.73 -13.70 -5.34
CA MET A 189 -6.74 -12.56 -4.43
C MET A 189 -6.56 -13.06 -2.99
N PRO A 190 -5.61 -12.51 -2.20
CA PRO A 190 -5.50 -12.83 -0.79
C PRO A 190 -6.72 -12.28 -0.04
N MET A 191 -7.50 -13.18 0.56
CA MET A 191 -8.75 -12.84 1.24
C MET A 191 -8.59 -12.72 2.75
N LYS A 192 -7.77 -13.59 3.35
CA LYS A 192 -7.56 -13.62 4.81
C LYS A 192 -6.19 -14.23 5.13
N SER A 193 -5.56 -13.75 6.19
CA SER A 193 -4.37 -14.36 6.78
C SER A 193 -4.49 -14.40 8.31
N VAL A 194 -4.23 -15.57 8.88
CA VAL A 194 -4.29 -15.83 10.33
C VAL A 194 -2.92 -16.28 10.81
N GLY A 195 -2.40 -15.65 11.86
CA GLY A 195 -1.14 -16.03 12.48
C GLY A 195 -1.23 -17.33 13.27
N THR A 196 -0.08 -17.87 13.67
CA THR A 196 -0.01 -19.06 14.55
C THR A 196 -0.57 -18.82 15.95
N ASP A 197 -0.69 -17.56 16.35
CA ASP A 197 -1.35 -17.08 17.55
C ASP A 197 -2.89 -17.01 17.42
N GLY A 198 -3.43 -17.28 16.23
CA GLY A 198 -4.85 -17.14 15.93
C GLY A 198 -5.28 -15.71 15.59
N GLU A 199 -4.35 -14.74 15.60
CA GLU A 199 -4.64 -13.35 15.30
C GLU A 199 -4.87 -13.16 13.79
N VAL A 200 -5.92 -12.44 13.44
CA VAL A 200 -6.22 -12.09 12.04
C VAL A 200 -5.32 -10.94 11.61
N ARG A 201 -4.35 -11.22 10.74
CA ARG A 201 -3.38 -10.23 10.27
C ARG A 201 -3.90 -9.41 9.08
N HIS A 202 -4.79 -10.00 8.31
CA HIS A 202 -5.46 -9.40 7.16
C HIS A 202 -6.80 -10.10 6.92
N GLU A 203 -7.84 -9.35 6.58
CA GLU A 203 -9.15 -9.90 6.20
C GLU A 203 -9.91 -8.92 5.30
N ILE A 204 -10.32 -9.38 4.13
CA ILE A 204 -11.27 -8.66 3.26
C ILE A 204 -12.64 -8.73 3.90
N LEU A 205 -13.25 -7.57 4.11
CA LEU A 205 -14.57 -7.42 4.72
C LEU A 205 -15.67 -7.32 3.66
N SER A 206 -15.41 -6.57 2.59
CA SER A 206 -16.36 -6.38 1.50
C SER A 206 -15.66 -6.11 0.17
N ILE A 207 -16.28 -6.53 -0.92
CA ILE A 207 -15.93 -6.12 -2.28
C ILE A 207 -17.22 -5.68 -2.97
N LYS A 208 -17.24 -4.44 -3.44
CA LYS A 208 -18.40 -3.85 -4.14
C LYS A 208 -17.96 -3.38 -5.51
N ILE A 209 -18.77 -3.67 -6.53
CA ILE A 209 -18.54 -3.28 -7.92
C ILE A 209 -19.53 -2.20 -8.33
N ASP A 210 -19.30 -1.61 -9.50
CA ASP A 210 -20.18 -0.60 -10.10
C ASP A 210 -20.43 0.61 -9.18
N ILE A 211 -19.44 0.92 -8.33
CA ILE A 211 -19.52 2.06 -7.43
C ILE A 211 -19.26 3.33 -8.25
N PRO A 212 -20.20 4.28 -8.31
CA PRO A 212 -19.99 5.53 -9.02
C PRO A 212 -18.86 6.33 -8.38
N THR A 213 -17.97 6.85 -9.21
CA THR A 213 -16.87 7.73 -8.79
C THR A 213 -16.87 9.02 -9.61
N THR A 214 -16.20 10.04 -9.08
CA THR A 214 -15.98 11.31 -9.78
C THR A 214 -14.50 11.50 -10.07
N ASP A 215 -14.16 12.46 -10.94
CA ASP A 215 -12.78 12.90 -11.21
C ASP A 215 -11.99 13.20 -9.94
N GLU A 216 -12.66 13.80 -8.95
CA GLU A 216 -12.04 14.18 -7.69
C GLU A 216 -11.61 12.98 -6.82
N THR A 217 -12.18 11.79 -7.05
CA THR A 217 -11.77 10.57 -6.33
C THR A 217 -10.29 10.27 -6.56
N PHE A 218 -9.79 10.50 -7.78
CA PHE A 218 -8.42 10.19 -8.18
C PHE A 218 -7.57 11.44 -8.44
N ALA A 219 -8.13 12.64 -8.31
CA ALA A 219 -7.39 13.88 -8.45
C ALA A 219 -6.34 14.07 -7.34
N LEU A 220 -5.17 14.58 -7.75
CA LEU A 220 -4.16 15.08 -6.82
C LEU A 220 -4.41 16.57 -6.51
N PRO A 221 -4.21 17.02 -5.26
CA PRO A 221 -4.29 18.43 -4.93
C PRO A 221 -3.17 19.21 -5.61
N THR A 222 -3.53 20.32 -6.27
CA THR A 222 -2.60 21.11 -7.09
C THR A 222 -1.81 22.14 -6.28
N ASP A 223 -2.23 22.46 -5.06
CA ASP A 223 -1.57 23.41 -4.16
C ASP A 223 -0.52 22.76 -3.24
N PHE A 224 -0.29 21.46 -3.37
CA PHE A 224 0.64 20.71 -2.52
C PHE A 224 2.06 20.77 -3.06
N LYS A 225 3.03 20.73 -2.15
CA LYS A 225 4.43 20.56 -2.52
C LYS A 225 4.68 19.13 -2.98
N THR A 226 4.98 18.96 -4.25
CA THR A 226 5.40 17.66 -4.80
C THR A 226 6.91 17.48 -4.67
N MET A 227 7.33 16.29 -4.24
CA MET A 227 8.72 15.86 -4.24
C MET A 227 8.84 14.44 -4.75
N THR A 228 9.97 14.09 -5.35
CA THR A 228 10.30 12.73 -5.76
C THR A 228 10.70 11.87 -4.57
N GLU A 229 10.59 10.55 -4.71
CA GLU A 229 11.14 9.59 -3.75
C GLU A 229 12.62 9.86 -3.44
N GLN A 230 13.41 10.29 -4.43
CA GLN A 230 14.83 10.61 -4.26
C GLN A 230 15.05 11.83 -3.35
N GLU A 231 14.26 12.88 -3.53
CA GLU A 231 14.31 14.09 -2.69
C GLU A 231 13.85 13.78 -1.26
N MET A 232 12.82 12.94 -1.10
CA MET A 232 12.39 12.47 0.21
C MET A 232 13.52 11.71 0.92
N VAL A 233 14.17 10.75 0.25
CA VAL A 233 15.30 10.00 0.83
C VAL A 233 16.45 10.95 1.22
N GLN A 234 16.80 11.91 0.37
CA GLN A 234 17.84 12.90 0.67
C GLN A 234 17.47 13.78 1.87
N SER A 235 16.21 14.21 1.97
CA SER A 235 15.71 14.99 3.11
C SER A 235 15.84 14.20 4.41
N ILE A 236 15.42 12.93 4.42
CA ILE A 236 15.55 12.03 5.58
C ILE A 236 17.02 11.88 5.98
N GLN A 237 17.90 11.58 5.03
CA GLN A 237 19.34 11.42 5.30
C GLN A 237 19.97 12.71 5.83
N GLY A 238 19.60 13.87 5.28
CA GLY A 238 20.07 15.18 5.74
C GLY A 238 19.65 15.45 7.19
N ASN A 239 18.40 15.12 7.55
CA ASN A 239 17.89 15.29 8.91
C ASN A 239 18.61 14.37 9.91
N ILE A 240 18.84 13.11 9.55
CA ILE A 240 19.60 12.16 10.39
C ILE A 240 21.02 12.67 10.63
N ARG A 241 21.71 13.17 9.59
CA ARG A 241 23.06 13.72 9.73
C ARG A 241 23.10 14.91 10.69
N LYS A 242 22.17 15.86 10.54
CA LYS A 242 22.04 17.02 11.44
C LYS A 242 21.78 16.59 12.88
N GLN A 243 20.89 15.61 13.09
CA GLN A 243 20.60 15.08 14.42
C GLN A 243 21.83 14.42 15.05
N MET A 244 22.60 13.66 14.28
CA MET A 244 23.85 13.03 14.74
C MET A 244 24.94 14.07 15.08
N GLU A 245 25.06 15.14 14.29
CA GLU A 245 25.98 16.24 14.56
C GLU A 245 25.61 16.99 15.86
N GLN A 246 24.32 17.25 16.08
CA GLN A 246 23.83 17.87 17.31
C GLN A 246 24.12 17.01 18.55
N LEU A 247 23.88 15.70 18.47
CA LEU A 247 24.21 14.76 19.55
C LEU A 247 25.73 14.76 19.85
N ARG A 248 26.56 14.81 18.80
CA ARG A 248 28.02 14.86 18.95
C ARG A 248 28.52 16.18 19.56
N GLN A 249 27.91 17.31 19.21
CA GLN A 249 28.27 18.63 19.74
C GLN A 249 27.74 18.88 21.16
N GLY A 250 26.60 18.28 21.51
CA GLY A 250 25.98 18.43 22.84
C GLY A 250 26.67 17.69 23.97
N GLY A 251 27.78 16.97 23.72
CA GLY A 251 28.51 16.21 24.75
C GLY A 251 27.73 15.06 25.38
N GLN A 252 26.50 14.80 24.93
CA GLN A 252 25.70 13.67 25.36
C GLN A 252 26.28 12.42 24.71
N GLN A 253 26.85 11.53 25.53
CA GLN A 253 27.15 10.16 25.09
C GLN A 253 25.89 9.61 24.44
N LEU A 254 26.02 9.13 23.19
CA LEU A 254 24.98 8.37 22.51
C LEU A 254 24.44 7.35 23.53
N PRO A 255 23.12 7.29 23.77
CA PRO A 255 22.56 6.27 24.65
C PRO A 255 23.12 4.92 24.20
N GLN A 256 23.84 4.23 25.10
CA GLN A 256 24.54 2.97 24.78
C GLN A 256 23.58 1.88 24.27
N GLY A 257 22.26 2.11 24.29
CA GLY A 257 21.24 1.25 23.69
C GLY A 257 21.09 1.33 22.16
N MET A 258 21.71 2.27 21.44
CA MET A 258 21.59 2.31 19.95
C MET A 258 22.54 1.36 19.21
N GLN A 259 23.48 0.70 19.89
CA GLN A 259 24.37 -0.30 19.26
C GLN A 259 23.75 -1.71 19.14
N GLY A 260 22.49 -1.89 19.53
CA GLY A 260 21.87 -3.22 19.55
C GLY A 260 20.35 -3.25 19.44
N MET A 261 19.68 -2.17 19.03
CA MET A 261 18.25 -2.31 18.71
C MET A 261 18.13 -3.04 17.36
N PRO A 262 17.60 -4.27 17.30
CA PRO A 262 17.05 -4.77 16.05
C PRO A 262 16.01 -3.75 15.57
N PRO A 263 15.85 -3.51 14.26
CA PRO A 263 14.73 -2.72 13.79
C PRO A 263 13.48 -3.38 14.34
N THR A 264 12.80 -2.74 15.28
CA THR A 264 11.46 -3.18 15.64
C THR A 264 10.69 -3.10 14.33
N GLY A 265 10.20 -4.25 13.86
CA GLY A 265 9.36 -4.39 12.67
C GLY A 265 7.99 -3.75 12.89
N HIS A 266 7.96 -2.55 13.45
CA HIS A 266 6.80 -1.71 13.43
C HIS A 266 6.51 -1.42 11.94
N PRO A 267 5.27 -1.60 11.46
CA PRO A 267 4.88 -1.02 10.18
C PRO A 267 5.32 0.43 10.23
N MET A 268 5.97 0.91 9.15
CA MET A 268 6.65 2.22 9.11
C MET A 268 5.94 3.18 10.07
N PRO A 269 6.60 3.61 11.17
CA PRO A 269 5.97 4.53 12.09
C PRO A 269 5.49 5.68 11.22
N ASN A 270 4.23 6.10 11.42
CA ASN A 270 3.67 7.34 10.85
C ASN A 270 4.82 8.23 10.42
N MET A 271 5.01 8.39 9.10
CA MET A 271 6.16 9.11 8.55
C MET A 271 6.44 10.30 9.47
N PRO A 272 7.64 10.41 10.06
CA PRO A 272 7.90 11.45 11.03
C PRO A 272 7.51 12.76 10.36
N ALA A 273 6.56 13.48 11.00
CA ALA A 273 6.08 14.75 10.48
C ALA A 273 7.31 15.58 10.11
N LEU A 274 7.37 16.03 8.86
CA LEU A 274 8.43 16.94 8.42
C LEU A 274 8.50 18.08 9.45
N PRO A 275 9.68 18.40 10.00
CA PRO A 275 9.80 19.51 10.93
C PRO A 275 9.32 20.79 10.24
N PRO A 276 8.63 21.70 10.96
CA PRO A 276 8.16 22.95 10.38
C PRO A 276 9.36 23.70 9.77
N GLN A 277 9.28 24.00 8.47
CA GLN A 277 10.28 24.82 7.81
C GLN A 277 10.14 26.24 8.36
N THR A 278 11.18 26.73 9.05
CA THR A 278 11.28 28.13 9.45
C THR A 278 11.21 29.00 8.18
N PRO A 279 10.36 30.04 8.12
CA PRO A 279 10.30 30.90 6.95
C PRO A 279 11.68 31.54 6.72
N ALA A 280 12.17 31.47 5.49
CA ALA A 280 13.32 32.27 5.08
C ALA A 280 12.97 33.74 5.28
N GLN A 281 13.68 34.42 6.18
CA GLN A 281 13.60 35.87 6.27
C GLN A 281 14.17 36.45 4.96
N GLN A 282 13.32 37.20 4.26
CA GLN A 282 13.73 38.12 3.21
C GLN A 282 14.42 39.34 3.82
#